data_AF-A0A7C2EM96-F1
#
_entry.id   AF-A0A7C2EM96-F1
#
_cell.length_a   1.000
_cell.length_b   1.000
_cell.length_c   1.000
_cell.angle_alpha   90.00
_cell.angle_beta   90.00
_cell.angle_gamma   90.00
#
_symmetry.space_group_name_H-M   'P 1'
#
loop_
_entity.id
_entity.type
_entity.pdbx_description
1 polymer ?
#
loop_
_entity_poly.entity_id
_entity_poly.type
_entity_poly.pdbx_seq_one_letter_code
_entity_poly.pdbx_strand_id
1 'polypeptide(L)'
;MSAPFLAAELDGEVVLLDVAKARLIHLDSAARRVWEACEGRTTAEMTATLGGPEQHLAESLRSLADAGVLWEEDGRWRRASLRWVGPR
;
A
#
# COMPACT_ATOMS: atom_id res chain seq x y z
N MET A 1 14.67 -14.79 -0.52
CA MET A 1 13.76 -13.65 -0.29
C MET A 1 12.40 -14.04 -0.82
N SER A 2 11.43 -14.30 0.06
CA SER A 2 10.10 -14.80 -0.32
C SER A 2 9.13 -13.63 -0.30
N ALA A 3 8.54 -13.26 -1.44
CA ALA A 3 7.61 -12.13 -1.54
C ALA A 3 6.43 -12.34 -0.57
N PRO A 4 6.19 -11.46 0.42
CA PRO A 4 5.24 -11.77 1.49
C PRO A 4 3.77 -11.58 1.11
N PHE A 5 3.44 -11.12 -0.11
CA PHE A 5 2.05 -10.98 -0.55
C PHE A 5 1.84 -11.50 -1.98
N LEU A 6 0.78 -12.28 -2.17
CA LEU A 6 0.19 -12.52 -3.49
C LEU A 6 -0.85 -11.43 -3.74
N ALA A 7 -0.86 -10.83 -4.93
CA ALA A 7 -1.76 -9.71 -5.26
C ALA A 7 -2.64 -10.06 -6.46
N ALA A 8 -3.93 -9.74 -6.38
CA ALA A 8 -4.87 -9.86 -7.48
C ALA A 8 -5.61 -8.53 -7.67
N GLU A 9 -5.94 -8.19 -8.91
CA GLU A 9 -6.90 -7.13 -9.21
C GLU A 9 -8.28 -7.78 -9.42
N LEU A 10 -9.26 -7.37 -8.63
CA LEU A 10 -10.63 -7.88 -8.64
C LEU A 10 -11.57 -6.69 -8.71
N ASP A 11 -12.35 -6.57 -9.79
CA ASP A 11 -13.29 -5.46 -10.02
C ASP A 11 -12.66 -4.05 -9.88
N GLY A 12 -11.39 -3.90 -10.28
CA GLY A 12 -10.65 -2.63 -10.20
C GLY A 12 -10.04 -2.34 -8.83
N GLU A 13 -10.24 -3.23 -7.86
CA GLU A 13 -9.68 -3.15 -6.51
C GLU A 13 -8.51 -4.12 -6.35
N VAL A 14 -7.60 -3.84 -5.42
CA VAL A 14 -6.43 -4.71 -5.18
C VAL A 14 -6.62 -5.53 -3.91
N VAL A 15 -6.57 -6.85 -4.04
CA VAL A 15 -6.62 -7.78 -2.92
C VAL A 15 -5.27 -8.45 -2.75
N LEU A 16 -4.74 -8.37 -1.53
CA LEU A 16 -3.47 -8.98 -1.13
C LEU A 16 -3.71 -10.16 -0.20
N LEU A 17 -3.10 -11.30 -0.50
CA LEU A 17 -3.01 -12.45 0.39
C LEU A 17 -1.65 -12.44 1.09
N ASP A 18 -1.67 -12.19 2.39
CA ASP A 18 -0.53 -12.40 3.30
C ASP A 18 -0.43 -13.89 3.61
N VAL A 19 0.44 -14.60 2.86
CA VAL A 19 0.56 -16.05 2.96
C VAL A 19 1.07 -16.47 4.34
N ALA A 20 1.94 -15.65 4.96
CA ALA A 20 2.54 -15.97 6.25
C ALA A 20 1.51 -15.88 7.39
N LYS A 21 0.58 -14.92 7.32
CA LYS A 21 -0.45 -14.71 8.35
C LYS A 21 -1.82 -15.28 7.98
N ALA A 22 -1.94 -15.92 6.80
CA ALA A 22 -3.19 -16.46 6.28
C ALA A 22 -4.36 -15.45 6.32
N ARG A 23 -4.10 -14.19 5.91
CA ARG A 23 -5.11 -13.12 5.89
C ARG A 23 -5.20 -12.44 4.53
N LEU A 24 -6.38 -11.91 4.24
CA LEU A 24 -6.65 -11.05 3.09
C LEU A 24 -6.63 -9.59 3.51
N ILE A 25 -6.04 -8.74 2.68
CA ILE A 25 -6.02 -7.30 2.82
C ILE A 25 -6.63 -6.73 1.54
N HIS A 26 -7.73 -6.00 1.69
CA HIS A 26 -8.37 -5.30 0.59
C HIS A 26 -7.88 -3.86 0.59
N LEU A 27 -7.28 -3.43 -0.52
CA LEU A 27 -6.94 -2.04 -0.78
C LEU A 27 -8.07 -1.46 -1.61
N ASP A 28 -8.92 -0.66 -0.97
CA ASP A 28 -9.91 0.14 -1.69
C ASP A 28 -9.24 1.16 -2.63
N SER A 29 -10.02 1.78 -3.51
CA SER A 29 -9.55 2.77 -4.47
C SER A 29 -8.70 3.91 -3.86
N ALA A 30 -8.99 4.35 -2.62
CA ALA A 30 -8.22 5.40 -1.95
C ALA A 30 -6.90 4.86 -1.39
N ALA A 31 -6.95 3.72 -0.70
CA ALA A 31 -5.79 3.01 -0.18
C ALA A 31 -4.85 2.57 -1.32
N ARG A 32 -5.38 2.09 -2.45
CA ARG A 32 -4.65 1.75 -3.67
C ARG A 32 -3.88 2.96 -4.18
N ARG A 33 -4.52 4.13 -4.29
CA ARG A 33 -3.85 5.37 -4.74
C ARG A 33 -2.70 5.78 -3.83
N VAL A 34 -2.90 5.73 -2.51
CA VAL A 34 -1.84 6.02 -1.53
C VAL A 34 -0.71 5.01 -1.66
N TRP A 35 -1.04 3.71 -1.72
CA TRP A 35 -0.09 2.63 -1.86
C TRP A 35 0.71 2.73 -3.17
N GLU A 36 0.11 3.08 -4.30
CA GLU A 36 0.80 3.26 -5.59
C GLU A 36 1.74 4.48 -5.59
N ALA A 37 1.34 5.56 -4.92
CA ALA A 37 2.08 6.82 -4.94
C ALA A 37 3.23 6.91 -3.92
N CYS A 38 3.29 6.04 -2.92
CA CYS A 38 4.17 6.23 -1.75
C CYS A 38 5.65 5.91 -1.98
N GLU A 39 5.99 5.08 -2.97
CA GLU A 39 7.36 4.52 -3.11
C GLU A 39 8.43 5.62 -3.19
N GLY A 40 9.34 5.62 -2.20
CA GLY A 40 10.46 6.55 -2.12
C GLY A 40 10.08 7.97 -1.74
N ARG A 41 8.83 8.24 -1.35
CA ARG A 41 8.34 9.58 -1.03
C ARG A 41 8.17 9.80 0.47
N THR A 42 8.33 11.04 0.89
CA THR A 42 7.92 11.54 2.21
C THR A 42 6.41 11.78 2.24
N THR A 43 5.83 11.83 3.44
CA THR A 43 4.40 12.18 3.61
C THR A 43 4.07 13.55 2.99
N ALA A 44 4.95 14.54 3.11
CA ALA A 44 4.74 15.88 2.54
C ALA A 44 4.69 15.87 1.00
N GLU A 45 5.60 15.14 0.34
CA GLU A 45 5.61 14.97 -1.12
C GLU A 45 4.34 14.26 -1.62
N MET A 46 3.84 13.30 -0.85
CA MET A 46 2.59 12.61 -1.14
C MET A 46 1.37 13.52 -0.98
N THR A 47 1.30 14.34 0.08
CA THR A 47 0.22 15.34 0.27
C THR A 47 0.15 16.30 -0.93
N ALA A 48 1.30 16.77 -1.41
CA ALA A 48 1.37 17.65 -2.58
C ALA A 48 0.90 16.96 -3.87
N THR A 49 1.09 15.64 -4.00
CA THR A 49 0.73 14.87 -5.21
C THR A 49 -0.73 14.43 -5.22
N LEU A 50 -1.20 13.87 -4.11
CA LEU A 50 -2.55 13.29 -4.01
C LEU A 50 -3.60 14.35 -3.67
N GLY A 51 -3.16 15.48 -3.11
CA GLY A 51 -4.04 16.53 -2.62
C GLY A 51 -4.84 16.07 -1.39
N GLY A 52 -5.70 16.96 -0.91
CA GLY A 52 -6.54 16.71 0.27
C GLY A 52 -5.84 16.99 1.61
N PRO A 53 -6.55 16.76 2.73
CA PRO A 53 -6.02 17.07 4.04
C PRO A 53 -4.92 16.08 4.45
N GLU A 54 -3.77 16.59 4.89
CA GLU A 54 -2.61 15.79 5.33
C GLU A 54 -2.96 14.71 6.36
N GLN A 55 -3.92 15.00 7.26
CA GLN A 55 -4.39 14.05 8.26
C GLN A 55 -4.95 12.76 7.64
N HIS A 56 -5.75 12.86 6.58
CA HIS A 56 -6.35 11.68 5.93
C HIS A 56 -5.28 10.81 5.25
N LEU A 57 -4.27 11.46 4.68
CA LEU A 57 -3.13 10.76 4.09
C LEU A 57 -2.31 10.06 5.17
N ALA A 58 -2.02 10.74 6.28
CA ALA A 58 -1.28 10.15 7.41
C ALA A 58 -2.04 8.96 8.02
N GLU A 59 -3.37 9.04 8.13
CA GLU A 59 -4.22 7.92 8.57
C GLU A 59 -4.16 6.75 7.59
N SER A 60 -4.23 7.00 6.29
CA SER A 60 -4.11 5.97 5.25
C SER A 60 -2.74 5.28 5.29
N LEU A 61 -1.66 6.06 5.36
CA LEU A 61 -0.29 5.55 5.45
C LEU A 61 -0.08 4.68 6.69
N ARG A 62 -0.59 5.12 7.84
CA ARG A 62 -0.54 4.35 9.08
C ARG A 62 -1.34 3.05 8.99
N SER A 63 -2.56 3.09 8.44
CA SER A 63 -3.37 1.88 8.23
C SER A 63 -2.65 0.85 7.34
N LEU A 64 -2.03 1.32 6.25
CA LEU A 64 -1.23 0.49 5.35
C LEU A 64 0.05 -0.04 6.03
N ALA A 65 0.68 0.74 6.91
CA ALA A 65 1.83 0.31 7.70
C ALA A 65 1.44 -0.77 8.73
N ASP A 66 0.31 -0.60 9.42
CA ASP A 66 -0.23 -1.59 10.37
C ASP A 66 -0.62 -2.90 9.66
N ALA A 67 -1.11 -2.78 8.42
CA ALA A 67 -1.35 -3.92 7.53
C ALA A 67 -0.04 -4.58 7.06
N GLY A 68 1.12 -3.95 7.24
CA GLY A 68 2.44 -4.46 6.85
C GLY A 68 2.69 -4.39 5.35
N VAL A 69 1.90 -3.59 4.62
CA VAL A 69 2.05 -3.42 3.17
C VAL A 69 2.95 -2.23 2.82
N LEU A 70 3.16 -1.34 3.79
CA LEU A 70 4.11 -0.24 3.75
C LEU A 70 5.01 -0.24 5.00
N TRP A 71 6.17 0.40 4.91
CA TRP A 71 6.95 0.83 6.07
C TRP A 71 7.71 2.12 5.74
N GLU A 72 8.15 2.83 6.77
CA GLU A 72 9.01 4.00 6.62
C GLU A 72 10.47 3.60 6.84
N GLU A 73 11.35 4.09 5.97
CA GLU A 73 12.80 3.92 6.04
C GLU A 73 13.46 5.26 5.69
N ASP A 74 14.27 5.80 6.60
CA ASP A 74 14.95 7.09 6.45
C ASP A 74 14.02 8.25 6.03
N GLY A 75 12.83 8.33 6.64
CA GLY A 75 11.85 9.39 6.34
C GLY A 75 11.02 9.16 5.08
N ARG A 76 11.21 8.04 4.38
CA ARG A 76 10.58 7.74 3.09
C ARG A 76 9.80 6.43 3.15
N TRP A 77 8.65 6.41 2.49
CA TRP A 77 7.80 5.24 2.44
C TRP A 77 8.33 4.20 1.45
N ARG A 78 8.23 2.93 1.85
CA ARG A 78 8.59 1.74 1.09
C ARG A 78 7.40 0.80 1.01
N ARG A 79 7.36 -0.02 -0.03
CA ARG A 79 6.26 -0.97 -0.25
C ARG A 79 6.70 -2.41 -0.13
N ALA A 80 5.82 -3.23 0.39
CA ALA A 80 5.98 -4.67 0.38
C ALA A 80 6.09 -5.19 -1.05
N SER A 81 7.02 -6.09 -1.29
CA SER A 81 7.13 -6.78 -2.56
C SER A 81 5.89 -7.64 -2.80
N LEU A 82 5.23 -7.42 -3.93
CA LEU A 82 4.04 -8.17 -4.33
C LEU A 82 4.38 -9.13 -5.46
N ARG A 83 3.79 -10.34 -5.42
CA ARG A 83 3.70 -11.23 -6.58
C ARG A 83 2.27 -11.20 -7.11
N TRP A 84 2.10 -10.67 -8.31
CA TRP A 84 0.80 -10.62 -8.97
C TRP A 84 0.36 -12.01 -9.44
N VAL A 85 -0.92 -12.32 -9.25
CA VAL A 85 -1.59 -13.54 -9.71
C VAL A 85 -2.79 -13.15 -10.56
N GLY A 86 -2.90 -13.74 -11.75
CA GLY A 86 -3.94 -13.40 -12.74
C GLY A 86 -3.50 -12.38 -13.79
N PRO A 87 -4.32 -12.18 -14.85
CA PRO A 87 -4.08 -11.14 -15.86
C PRO A 87 -4.24 -9.75 -15.24
N ARG A 88 -3.34 -8.82 -15.62
CA ARG A 88 -3.45 -7.39 -15.31
C ARG A 88 -4.24 -6.66 -16.38
#